data_AF-G3H262-F1
#
_entry.id   AF-G3H262-F1
#
_cell.length_a   1.000
_cell.length_b   1.000
_cell.length_c   1.000
_cell.angle_alpha   90.00
_cell.angle_beta   90.00
_cell.angle_gamma   90.00
#
_symmetry.space_group_name_H-M   'P 1'
#
loop_
_entity.id
_entity.type
_entity.pdbx_description
1 polymer ?
#
loop_
_entity_poly.entity_id
_entity_poly.type
_entity_poly.pdbx_seq_one_letter_code
_entity_poly.pdbx_strand_id
1 'polypeptide(L)'
;MIKTILELLKLESKELYEDYSKKDADGLPTNESLQLPCFTLGYEASTSISTIQVYLETAKRLSDNRADTTNVTKRLDDIRCSNPPKPSISEPEDFHERKIFTLTVLKRFSDCMAKLEAKDRIC
;
A
#
# COMPACT_ATOMS: atom_id res chain seq x y z
N MET A 1 -0.80 -11.99 -18.20
CA MET A 1 0.01 -10.81 -17.82
C MET A 1 -0.56 -10.15 -16.57
N ILE A 2 -1.82 -9.70 -16.60
CA ILE A 2 -2.48 -9.02 -15.47
C ILE A 2 -2.64 -9.91 -14.24
N LYS A 3 -3.13 -11.14 -14.42
CA LYS A 3 -3.29 -12.11 -13.33
C LYS A 3 -1.99 -12.30 -12.54
N THR A 4 -0.86 -12.40 -13.25
CA THR A 4 0.48 -12.50 -12.66
C THR A 4 0.86 -11.25 -11.86
N ILE A 5 0.53 -10.05 -12.36
CA ILE A 5 0.77 -8.80 -11.63
C ILE A 5 -0.03 -8.79 -10.32
N LEU A 6 -1.30 -9.21 -10.35
CA LEU A 6 -2.14 -9.27 -9.14
C LEU A 6 -1.65 -10.32 -8.13
N GLU A 7 -1.27 -11.50 -8.58
CA GLU A 7 -0.72 -12.56 -7.73
C GLU A 7 0.56 -12.10 -7.02
N LEU A 8 1.43 -11.43 -7.76
CA LEU A 8 2.65 -10.89 -7.18
C LEU A 8 2.38 -9.67 -6.29
N LEU A 9 1.41 -8.82 -6.62
CA LEU A 9 1.00 -7.69 -5.77
C LEU A 9 0.46 -8.21 -4.42
N LYS A 10 -0.32 -9.29 -4.45
CA LYS A 10 -0.76 -10.02 -3.24
C LYS A 10 0.41 -10.55 -2.43
N LEU A 11 1.32 -11.27 -3.08
CA LEU A 11 2.48 -11.87 -2.41
C LEU A 11 3.36 -10.79 -1.77
N GLU A 12 3.80 -9.81 -2.55
CA GLU A 12 4.74 -8.80 -2.10
C GLU A 12 4.13 -7.84 -1.06
N SER A 13 2.85 -7.51 -1.17
CA SER A 13 2.17 -6.69 -0.15
C SER A 13 2.15 -7.39 1.22
N LYS A 14 1.92 -8.72 1.22
CA LYS A 14 1.95 -9.54 2.42
C LYS A 14 3.35 -9.66 2.98
N GLU A 15 4.34 -9.98 2.15
CA GLU A 15 5.75 -10.08 2.57
C GLU A 15 6.25 -8.77 3.15
N LEU A 16 5.96 -7.64 2.49
CA LEU A 16 6.32 -6.31 2.95
C LEU A 16 5.74 -5.99 4.35
N TYR A 17 4.46 -6.31 4.56
CA TYR A 17 3.83 -6.13 5.87
C TYR A 17 4.48 -7.02 6.93
N GLU A 18 4.62 -8.31 6.66
CA GLU A 18 5.17 -9.27 7.63
C GLU A 18 6.61 -8.95 8.00
N ASP A 19 7.44 -8.56 7.03
CA ASP A 19 8.83 -8.20 7.26
C ASP A 19 8.97 -6.97 8.15
N TYR A 20 8.23 -5.90 7.83
CA TYR A 20 8.25 -4.69 8.65
C TYR A 20 7.69 -4.93 10.04
N SER A 21 6.58 -5.68 10.14
CA SER A 21 5.97 -6.02 11.43
C SER A 21 6.92 -6.80 12.34
N LYS A 22 7.72 -7.73 11.79
CA LYS A 22 8.65 -8.53 12.59
C LYS A 22 9.95 -7.79 12.94
N LYS A 23 10.47 -6.96 12.03
CA LYS A 23 11.80 -6.36 12.18
C LYS A 23 11.77 -4.98 12.86
N ASP A 24 10.73 -4.19 12.61
CA ASP A 24 10.73 -2.76 12.93
C ASP A 24 9.62 -2.32 13.88
N ALA A 25 8.54 -3.08 13.92
CA ALA A 25 7.30 -2.73 14.59
C ALA A 25 6.71 -3.88 15.44
N ASP A 26 7.56 -4.78 15.92
CA ASP A 26 7.12 -5.91 16.76
C ASP A 26 6.45 -5.41 18.04
N GLY A 27 5.31 -5.99 18.37
CA GLY A 27 4.48 -5.58 19.52
C GLY A 27 3.76 -4.23 19.38
N LEU A 28 3.89 -3.51 18.27
CA LEU A 28 3.17 -2.24 18.07
C LEU A 28 1.72 -2.47 17.61
N PRO A 29 0.76 -1.66 18.10
CA PRO A 29 -0.61 -1.71 17.61
C PRO A 29 -0.72 -1.09 16.21
N THR A 30 -1.74 -1.50 15.45
CA THR A 30 -2.19 -0.74 14.28
C THR A 30 -3.21 0.32 14.66
N ASN A 31 -3.17 1.46 13.98
CA ASN A 31 -4.14 2.51 14.15
C ASN A 31 -5.41 2.23 13.33
N GLU A 32 -6.53 1.97 14.01
CA GLU A 32 -7.79 1.67 13.33
C GLU A 32 -8.41 2.88 12.62
N SER A 33 -8.08 4.11 13.05
CA SER A 33 -8.64 5.33 12.46
C SER A 33 -8.05 5.66 11.09
N LEU A 34 -6.85 5.14 10.76
CA LEU A 34 -6.25 5.33 9.45
C LEU A 34 -7.01 4.50 8.41
N GLN A 35 -7.71 5.21 7.53
CA GLN A 35 -8.43 4.63 6.40
C GLN A 35 -7.52 4.66 5.17
N LEU A 36 -7.29 3.49 4.59
CA LEU A 36 -6.63 3.34 3.30
C LEU A 36 -7.66 2.81 2.30
N PRO A 37 -7.89 3.45 1.14
CA PRO A 37 -8.85 2.94 0.18
C PRO A 37 -8.37 1.62 -0.39
N CYS A 38 -9.26 0.63 -0.51
CA CYS A 38 -9.07 -0.50 -1.41
C CYS A 38 -9.58 -0.13 -2.82
N PHE A 39 -9.29 -0.96 -3.82
CA PHE A 39 -9.83 -0.78 -5.16
C PHE A 39 -10.24 -2.11 -5.78
N THR A 40 -11.17 -2.02 -6.74
CA THR A 40 -11.41 -3.07 -7.72
C THR A 40 -10.85 -2.63 -9.05
N LEU A 41 -10.39 -3.56 -9.88
CA LEU A 41 -9.92 -3.25 -11.23
C LEU A 41 -11.01 -2.55 -12.06
N GLY A 42 -10.58 -1.56 -12.84
CA GLY A 42 -11.44 -0.65 -13.59
C GLY A 42 -10.83 0.74 -13.68
N TYR A 43 -11.43 1.61 -14.51
CA TYR A 43 -11.00 3.00 -14.65
C TYR A 43 -10.96 3.75 -13.30
N GLU A 44 -11.94 3.46 -12.44
CA GLU A 44 -12.10 4.04 -11.10
C GLU A 44 -10.97 3.65 -10.14
N ALA A 45 -10.21 2.58 -10.42
CA ALA A 45 -9.08 2.15 -9.60
C ALA A 45 -7.99 3.22 -9.53
N SER A 46 -7.84 4.04 -10.56
CA SER A 46 -6.70 4.96 -10.70
C SER A 46 -6.62 5.98 -9.57
N THR A 47 -7.76 6.48 -9.07
CA THR A 47 -7.81 7.43 -7.95
C THR A 47 -7.39 6.77 -6.64
N SER A 48 -7.91 5.56 -6.37
CA SER A 48 -7.52 4.78 -5.20
C SER A 48 -6.05 4.39 -5.25
N ILE A 49 -5.55 3.97 -6.42
CA ILE A 49 -4.14 3.63 -6.63
C ILE A 49 -3.26 4.85 -6.33
N SER A 50 -3.56 6.03 -6.88
CA SER A 50 -2.78 7.24 -6.59
C SER A 50 -2.78 7.58 -5.09
N THR A 51 -3.89 7.36 -4.39
CA THR A 51 -3.95 7.55 -2.94
C THR A 51 -3.07 6.54 -2.20
N ILE A 52 -3.17 5.25 -2.53
CA ILE A 52 -2.34 4.18 -1.94
C ILE A 52 -0.85 4.47 -2.15
N GLN A 53 -0.46 4.91 -3.36
CA GLN A 53 0.93 5.24 -3.67
C GLN A 53 1.48 6.34 -2.76
N VAL A 54 0.70 7.38 -2.46
CA VAL A 54 1.13 8.43 -1.50
C VAL A 54 1.39 7.83 -0.13
N TYR A 55 0.47 7.00 0.39
CA TYR A 55 0.67 6.36 1.69
C TYR A 55 1.89 5.44 1.71
N LEU A 56 2.13 4.67 0.64
CA LEU A 56 3.31 3.80 0.51
C LEU A 56 4.61 4.60 0.41
N GLU A 57 4.62 5.73 -0.30
CA GLU A 57 5.77 6.62 -0.40
C GLU A 57 6.09 7.27 0.96
N THR A 58 5.07 7.75 1.66
CA THR A 58 5.21 8.29 3.01
C THR A 58 5.68 7.21 3.99
N ALA A 59 5.11 6.00 3.95
CA ALA A 59 5.52 4.88 4.79
C ALA A 59 6.99 4.49 4.57
N LYS A 60 7.45 4.45 3.32
CA LYS A 60 8.86 4.23 2.96
C LYS A 60 9.76 5.33 3.53
N ARG A 61 9.39 6.60 3.33
CA ARG A 61 10.18 7.74 3.82
C ARG A 61 10.25 7.78 5.35
N LEU A 62 9.12 7.62 6.04
CA LEU A 62 9.04 7.67 7.51
C LEU A 62 9.73 6.48 8.20
N SER A 63 9.94 5.38 7.48
CA SER A 63 10.68 4.21 7.98
C SER A 63 12.17 4.23 7.62
N ASP A 64 12.72 5.35 7.16
CA ASP A 64 14.09 5.46 6.68
C ASP A 64 14.42 4.42 5.58
N ASN A 65 13.45 4.14 4.70
CA ASN A 65 13.49 3.12 3.66
C ASN A 65 13.52 1.66 4.15
N ARG A 66 13.27 1.38 5.44
CA ARG A 66 13.16 0.00 5.95
C ARG A 66 11.93 -0.73 5.39
N ALA A 67 10.82 -0.02 5.16
CA ALA A 67 9.70 -0.54 4.39
C ALA A 67 9.90 -0.26 2.89
N ASP A 68 10.53 -1.19 2.16
CA ASP A 68 10.76 -0.99 0.72
C ASP A 68 9.49 -1.25 -0.11
N THR A 69 8.80 -0.18 -0.45
CA THR A 69 7.56 -0.20 -1.25
C THR A 69 7.79 -0.24 -2.76
N THR A 70 9.03 -0.31 -3.25
CA THR A 70 9.37 -0.13 -4.67
C THR A 70 8.62 -1.09 -5.60
N ASN A 71 8.62 -2.39 -5.27
CA ASN A 71 8.00 -3.40 -6.13
C ASN A 71 6.48 -3.26 -6.19
N VAL A 72 5.84 -3.06 -5.03
CA VAL A 72 4.39 -2.90 -4.95
C VAL A 72 3.93 -1.61 -5.63
N THR A 73 4.67 -0.51 -5.50
CA THR A 73 4.37 0.74 -6.21
C THR A 73 4.46 0.57 -7.73
N LYS A 74 5.49 -0.12 -8.22
CA LYS A 74 5.63 -0.41 -9.66
C LYS A 74 4.46 -1.23 -10.19
N ARG A 75 4.05 -2.28 -9.46
CA ARG A 75 2.90 -3.11 -9.84
C ARG A 75 1.58 -2.34 -9.86
N LEU A 76 1.43 -1.39 -8.95
CA LEU A 76 0.27 -0.49 -8.94
C LEU A 76 0.26 0.43 -10.18
N ASP A 77 1.42 0.92 -10.61
CA ASP A 77 1.54 1.67 -11.88
C ASP A 77 1.19 0.80 -13.10
N ASP A 78 1.63 -0.47 -13.13
CA ASP A 78 1.38 -1.40 -14.23
C ASP A 78 -0.12 -1.71 -14.46
N ILE A 79 -0.97 -1.51 -13.44
CA ILE A 79 -2.42 -1.80 -13.50
C ILE A 79 -3.30 -0.55 -13.51
N ARG A 80 -2.70 0.64 -13.53
CA ARG A 80 -3.45 1.90 -13.48
C ARG A 80 -3.87 2.36 -14.88
N CYS A 81 -5.11 2.83 -15.03
CA CYS A 81 -5.65 3.30 -16.32
C CYS A 81 -5.37 4.78 -16.64
N SER A 82 -5.12 5.60 -15.62
CA SER A 82 -4.87 7.05 -15.75
C SER A 82 -4.00 7.57 -14.61
N ASN A 83 -3.40 8.75 -14.72
CA ASN A 83 -2.52 9.29 -13.68
C ASN A 83 -3.18 10.49 -12.96
N PRO A 84 -4.17 10.26 -12.06
CA PRO A 84 -4.77 11.36 -11.32
C PRO A 84 -3.77 11.96 -10.33
N PRO A 85 -3.93 13.25 -9.95
CA PRO A 85 -3.09 13.90 -8.97
C PRO A 85 -3.06 13.12 -7.65
N LYS A 86 -1.89 13.09 -7.03
CA LYS A 86 -1.68 12.52 -5.71
C LYS A 86 -2.29 13.44 -4.63
N PRO A 87 -3.13 12.92 -3.71
CA PRO A 87 -3.68 13.73 -2.63
C PRO A 87 -2.60 14.12 -1.61
N SER A 88 -2.85 15.20 -0.87
CA SER A 88 -2.09 15.50 0.36
C SER A 88 -2.61 14.62 1.50
N ILE A 89 -1.70 14.14 2.37
CA ILE A 89 -2.05 13.37 3.56
C ILE A 89 -1.43 14.00 4.81
N SER A 90 -2.06 13.79 5.95
CA SER A 90 -1.48 14.13 7.25
C SER A 90 -0.46 13.07 7.65
N GLU A 91 0.69 13.53 8.12
CA GLU A 91 1.81 12.66 8.49
C GLU A 91 2.12 12.81 9.99
N PRO A 92 2.47 11.72 10.69
CA PRO A 92 2.89 11.80 12.08
C PRO A 92 4.28 12.42 12.21
N GLU A 93 4.44 13.30 13.20
CA GLU A 93 5.72 13.91 13.52
C GLU A 93 6.56 13.04 14.46
N ASP A 94 5.93 12.38 15.43
CA ASP A 94 6.60 11.57 16.45
C ASP A 94 7.15 10.25 15.88
N PHE A 95 8.33 9.84 16.36
CA PHE A 95 9.00 8.64 15.87
C PHE A 95 8.20 7.35 16.12
N HIS A 96 7.56 7.23 17.28
CA HIS A 96 6.74 6.07 17.61
C HIS A 96 5.46 6.06 16.75
N GLU A 97 4.82 7.21 16.57
CA GLU A 97 3.65 7.36 15.70
C GLU A 97 3.98 7.05 14.23
N ARG A 98 5.17 7.41 13.74
CA ARG A 98 5.65 7.03 12.40
C ARG A 98 5.71 5.53 12.20
N LYS A 99 6.21 4.79 13.19
CA LYS A 99 6.25 3.32 13.13
C LYS A 99 4.84 2.72 13.08
N ILE A 100 3.94 3.22 13.93
CA ILE A 100 2.53 2.81 13.94
C ILE A 100 1.88 3.12 12.59
N PHE A 101 2.12 4.31 12.04
CA PHE A 101 1.60 4.72 10.73
C PHE A 101 2.09 3.78 9.63
N THR A 102 3.40 3.54 9.53
CA THR A 102 3.96 2.63 8.52
C THR A 102 3.38 1.23 8.68
N LEU A 103 3.38 0.66 9.89
CA LEU A 103 2.80 -0.66 10.15
C LEU A 103 1.33 -0.72 9.69
N THR A 104 0.56 0.31 10.02
CA THR A 104 -0.87 0.39 9.69
C THR A 104 -1.09 0.48 8.18
N VAL A 105 -0.34 1.34 7.48
CA VAL A 105 -0.42 1.46 6.01
C VAL A 105 -0.13 0.11 5.35
N LEU A 106 0.97 -0.55 5.73
CA LEU A 106 1.38 -1.83 5.15
C LEU A 106 0.34 -2.92 5.43
N LYS A 107 -0.18 -2.98 6.65
CA LYS A 107 -1.24 -3.94 7.00
C LYS A 107 -2.49 -3.72 6.16
N ARG A 108 -3.02 -2.50 6.13
CA ARG A 108 -4.25 -2.16 5.39
C ARG A 108 -4.07 -2.42 3.89
N PHE A 109 -2.89 -2.09 3.36
CA PHE A 109 -2.55 -2.39 1.97
C PHE A 109 -2.57 -3.89 1.70
N SER A 110 -1.88 -4.70 2.52
CA SER A 110 -1.89 -6.17 2.43
C SER A 110 -3.32 -6.74 2.51
N ASP A 111 -4.13 -6.27 3.46
CA ASP A 111 -5.52 -6.68 3.62
C ASP A 111 -6.37 -6.37 2.36
N CYS A 112 -6.17 -5.20 1.74
CA CYS A 112 -6.82 -4.84 0.49
C CYS A 112 -6.37 -5.74 -0.66
N MET A 113 -5.06 -5.97 -0.80
CA MET A 113 -4.53 -6.75 -1.93
C MET A 113 -4.99 -8.20 -1.86
N ALA A 114 -5.07 -8.78 -0.66
CA ALA A 114 -5.57 -10.15 -0.46
C ALA A 114 -6.98 -10.35 -1.05
N LYS A 115 -7.82 -9.30 -1.04
CA LYS A 115 -9.20 -9.30 -1.55
C LYS A 115 -9.32 -8.92 -3.03
N LEU A 116 -8.22 -8.57 -3.71
CA LEU A 116 -8.27 -8.23 -5.14
C LEU A 116 -8.67 -9.45 -5.97
N GLU A 117 -9.73 -9.31 -6.75
CA GLU A 117 -10.14 -10.30 -7.73
C GLU A 117 -9.68 -9.88 -9.12
N ALA A 118 -9.27 -10.87 -9.92
CA ALA A 118 -8.98 -10.64 -11.33
C ALA A 118 -10.31 -10.38 -12.05
N LYS A 119 -10.44 -9.22 -12.71
CA LYS A 119 -11.51 -8.96 -13.67
C LYS A 119 -10.93 -9.01 -15.08
N ASP A 120 -11.77 -9.39 -16.04
CA ASP A 120 -11.38 -9.53 -17.45
C ASP A 120 -11.03 -8.19 -18.12
N ARG A 121 -11.33 -7.05 -17.48
CA ARG A 121 -10.94 -5.70 -17.93
C ARG A 121 -10.33 -4.89 -16.78
N ILE A 122 -9.15 -4.32 -17.04
CA ILE A 122 -8.51 -3.29 -16.21
C ILE A 122 -9.05 -1.92 -16.60
N CYS A 123 -9.13 -1.73 -17.91
CA CYS A 123 -9.77 -0.65 -18.65
C CYS A 123 -10.45 -1.36 -19.84
#